data_AF-A0AAV6UES2-F1
#
_entry.id   AF-A0AAV6UES2-F1
#
_cell.length_a   1.000
_cell.length_b   1.000
_cell.length_c   1.000
_cell.angle_alpha   90.00
_cell.angle_beta   90.00
_cell.angle_gamma   90.00
#
_symmetry.space_group_name_H-M   'P 1'
#
loop_
_entity.id
_entity.type
_entity.pdbx_description
1 polymer ?
#
loop_
_entity_poly.entity_id
_entity_poly.type
_entity_poly.pdbx_seq_one_letter_code
_entity_poly.pdbx_strand_id
1 'polypeptide(L)'
;MTDSAILRDEEKSKGGIKYELVLSEPSVNDPPKKEQITSPPKTMSVEEIEQKLKAAEERRLMLEAERLNQINEKKNKLQEANQKRQEYNNNFMQSTKEAIEQKMEAFENNREAKLRALQEKLKEHERHVEEVRQSKNLNLNEASQEETVVSSG
;
A
#
# COMPACT_ATOMS: atom_id res chain seq x y z
N MET A 1 -30.14 61.88 61.45
CA MET A 1 -29.20 61.50 60.38
C MET A 1 -28.16 62.60 60.30
N THR A 2 -27.03 62.39 60.95
CA THR A 2 -25.88 63.29 60.93
C THR A 2 -24.72 62.49 60.35
N ASP A 3 -24.68 62.36 59.02
CA ASP A 3 -23.48 61.90 58.31
C ASP A 3 -22.50 63.08 58.25
N SER A 4 -21.62 63.16 59.23
CA SER A 4 -20.53 64.13 59.23
C SER A 4 -19.33 63.47 58.54
N ALA A 5 -19.05 63.85 57.30
CA ALA A 5 -17.84 63.39 56.61
C ALA A 5 -16.58 63.85 57.36
N ILE A 6 -15.62 62.94 57.54
CA ILE A 6 -14.39 63.17 58.31
C ILE A 6 -13.20 63.22 57.35
N LEU A 7 -12.44 64.32 57.41
CA LEU A 7 -11.16 64.47 56.70
C LEU A 7 -10.02 63.91 57.57
N ARG A 8 -9.21 63.01 57.02
CA ARG A 8 -8.03 62.40 57.66
C ARG A 8 -6.79 62.59 56.79
N ASP A 9 -5.61 62.46 57.38
CA ASP A 9 -4.30 62.39 56.71
C ASP A 9 -4.06 63.43 55.60
N GLU A 10 -4.34 64.70 55.90
CA GLU A 10 -4.04 65.81 54.99
C GLU A 10 -2.53 66.11 54.95
N GLU A 11 -1.91 65.93 53.79
CA GLU A 11 -0.51 66.24 53.53
C GLU A 11 -0.41 67.28 52.40
N LYS A 12 0.25 68.41 52.69
CA LYS A 12 0.49 69.48 51.71
C LYS A 12 1.92 69.45 51.23
N SER A 13 2.08 69.53 49.92
CA SER A 13 3.36 69.72 49.25
C SER A 13 3.30 70.97 48.36
N LYS A 14 4.45 71.42 47.86
CA LYS A 14 4.52 72.53 46.88
C LYS A 14 3.71 72.27 45.60
N GLY A 15 3.41 71.01 45.29
CA GLY A 15 2.66 70.59 44.10
C GLY A 15 1.18 70.30 44.33
N GLY A 16 0.67 70.42 45.57
CA GLY A 16 -0.74 70.14 45.88
C GLY A 16 -0.95 69.49 47.25
N ILE A 17 -2.21 69.12 47.51
CA ILE A 17 -2.68 68.58 48.79
C ILE A 17 -3.27 67.19 48.53
N LYS A 18 -2.89 66.19 49.33
CA LYS A 18 -3.58 64.89 49.43
C LYS A 18 -4.26 64.78 50.79
N TYR A 19 -5.41 64.12 50.84
CA TYR A 19 -6.15 63.84 52.08
C TYR A 19 -7.00 62.59 51.87
N GLU A 20 -7.41 61.96 52.96
CA GLU A 20 -8.41 60.89 52.99
C GLU A 20 -9.75 61.48 53.44
N LEU A 21 -10.82 61.28 52.66
CA LEU A 21 -12.18 61.69 53.03
C LEU A 21 -13.02 60.45 53.35
N VAL A 22 -13.33 60.28 54.63
CA VAL A 22 -14.16 59.19 55.12
C VAL A 22 -15.61 59.66 55.18
N LEU A 23 -16.44 59.16 54.27
CA LEU A 23 -17.87 59.51 54.19
C LEU A 23 -18.71 58.78 55.24
N SER A 24 -18.28 57.59 55.65
CA SER A 24 -18.91 56.76 56.68
C SER A 24 -17.86 55.82 57.28
N GLU A 25 -18.02 55.45 58.55
CA GLU A 25 -17.17 54.42 59.15
C GLU A 25 -17.40 53.05 58.48
N PRO A 26 -16.37 52.18 58.39
CA PRO A 26 -16.53 50.86 57.80
C PRO A 26 -17.60 50.07 58.56
N SER A 27 -18.50 49.40 57.84
CA SER A 27 -19.59 48.60 58.46
C SER A 27 -19.09 47.35 59.18
N VAL A 28 -17.82 47.01 58.99
CA VAL A 28 -17.13 45.88 59.60
C VAL A 28 -15.82 46.41 60.17
N ASN A 29 -15.64 46.29 61.49
CA ASN A 29 -14.40 46.68 62.17
C ASN A 29 -13.26 45.66 61.99
N ASP A 30 -13.57 44.49 61.43
CA ASP A 30 -12.56 43.49 61.11
C ASP A 30 -11.84 43.86 59.81
N PRO A 31 -10.50 43.82 59.78
CA PRO A 31 -9.78 43.95 58.52
C PRO A 31 -10.32 42.90 57.53
N PRO A 32 -10.40 43.22 56.22
CA PRO A 32 -10.83 42.24 55.24
C PRO A 32 -10.01 40.97 55.47
N LYS A 33 -10.69 39.84 55.69
CA LYS A 33 -10.03 38.54 55.76
C LYS A 33 -9.20 38.48 54.49
N LYS A 34 -7.87 38.58 54.61
CA LYS A 34 -6.98 38.27 53.51
C LYS A 34 -7.47 36.93 53.04
N GLU A 35 -7.99 36.85 51.82
CA GLU A 35 -8.20 35.56 51.18
C GLU A 35 -6.88 34.84 51.41
N GLN A 36 -6.93 33.76 52.18
CA GLN A 36 -5.75 32.97 52.44
C GLN A 36 -5.37 32.48 51.06
N ILE A 37 -4.43 33.18 50.41
CA ILE A 37 -3.72 32.64 49.28
C ILE A 37 -3.00 31.45 49.91
N THR A 38 -3.62 30.29 49.80
CA THR A 38 -3.09 29.03 50.29
C THR A 38 -1.78 28.84 49.55
N SER A 39 -0.68 29.01 50.26
CA SER A 39 0.72 29.09 49.79
C SER A 39 1.17 30.45 49.20
N PRO A 40 2.40 30.90 49.51
CA PRO A 40 3.08 31.90 48.70
C PRO A 40 3.09 31.45 47.24
N PRO A 41 3.02 32.34 46.23
CA PRO A 41 3.20 31.94 44.85
C PRO A 41 4.54 31.20 44.76
N LYS A 42 4.49 29.90 44.46
CA LYS A 42 5.70 29.08 44.37
C LYS A 42 6.56 29.68 43.27
N THR A 43 7.68 30.29 43.66
CA THR A 43 8.66 30.82 42.71
C THR A 43 9.24 29.64 41.94
N MET A 44 8.86 29.51 40.67
CA MET A 44 9.33 28.42 39.82
C MET A 44 10.86 28.51 39.68
N SER A 45 11.56 27.39 39.91
CA SER A 45 13.00 27.32 39.63
C SER A 45 13.24 27.43 38.13
N VAL A 46 14.41 27.95 37.73
CA VAL A 46 14.84 28.01 36.33
C VAL A 46 14.77 26.62 35.68
N GLU A 47 15.18 25.58 36.43
CA GLU A 47 15.13 24.20 35.96
C GLU A 47 13.69 23.71 35.71
N GLU A 48 12.74 24.07 36.58
CA GLU A 48 11.32 23.71 36.41
C GLU A 48 10.69 24.42 35.19
N ILE A 49 11.15 25.64 34.88
CA ILE A 49 10.73 26.39 33.68
C ILE A 49 11.26 25.71 32.42
N GLU A 50 12.55 25.37 32.40
CA GLU A 50 13.18 24.67 31.27
C GLU A 50 12.54 23.31 31.00
N GLN A 51 12.26 22.53 32.05
CA GLN A 51 11.57 21.25 31.93
C GLN A 51 10.18 21.40 31.31
N LYS A 52 9.41 22.43 31.71
CA LYS A 52 8.09 22.70 31.11
C LYS A 52 8.17 23.10 29.65
N LEU A 53 9.17 23.91 29.27
CA LEU A 53 9.40 24.30 27.87
C LEU A 53 9.78 23.09 27.02
N LYS A 54 10.70 22.25 27.51
CA LYS A 54 11.11 21.01 26.84
C LYS A 54 9.94 20.04 26.67
N ALA A 55 9.13 19.83 27.71
CA ALA A 55 7.94 18.97 27.62
C ALA A 55 6.89 19.52 26.64
N ALA A 56 6.77 20.85 26.49
CA ALA A 56 5.91 21.45 25.48
C ALA A 56 6.46 21.21 24.06
N GLU A 57 7.76 21.31 23.86
CA GLU A 57 8.42 21.03 22.58
C GLU A 57 8.31 19.55 22.18
N GLU A 58 8.55 18.62 23.11
CA GLU A 58 8.42 17.18 22.87
C GLU A 58 6.98 16.81 22.45
N ARG A 59 5.97 17.40 23.11
CA ARG A 59 4.57 17.21 22.71
C ARG A 59 4.29 17.75 21.30
N ARG A 60 4.84 18.91 20.95
CA ARG A 60 4.70 19.48 19.59
C ARG A 60 5.32 18.53 18.56
N LEU A 61 6.53 18.05 18.79
CA LEU A 61 7.24 17.15 17.90
C LEU A 61 6.52 15.80 17.74
N MET A 62 6.00 15.26 18.85
CA MET A 62 5.23 14.01 18.83
C MET A 62 3.98 14.12 17.95
N LEU A 63 3.20 15.20 18.10
CA LEU A 63 2.00 15.43 17.29
C LEU A 63 2.33 15.60 15.79
N GLU A 64 3.43 16.29 15.49
CA GLU A 64 3.89 16.43 14.11
C GLU A 64 4.33 15.09 13.51
N ALA A 65 5.09 14.29 14.26
CA ALA A 65 5.50 12.96 13.84
C ALA A 65 4.30 12.03 13.63
N GLU A 66 3.31 12.06 14.52
CA GLU A 66 2.08 11.28 14.36
C GLU A 66 1.31 11.68 13.09
N ARG A 67 1.18 12.99 12.84
CA ARG A 67 0.54 13.50 11.61
C ARG A 67 1.29 13.04 10.37
N LEU A 68 2.61 13.09 10.37
CA LEU A 68 3.43 12.64 9.25
C LEU A 68 3.27 11.12 9.02
N ASN A 69 3.25 10.34 10.09
CA ASN A 69 3.02 8.89 10.02
C ASN A 69 1.65 8.57 9.40
N GLN A 70 0.59 9.27 9.80
CA GLN A 70 -0.75 9.09 9.22
C GLN A 70 -0.79 9.44 7.72
N ILE A 71 -0.07 10.50 7.31
CA ILE A 71 0.03 10.88 5.90
C ILE A 71 0.78 9.79 5.11
N ASN A 72 1.90 9.30 5.66
CA ASN A 72 2.69 8.27 5.02
C ASN A 72 1.93 6.93 4.91
N GLU A 73 1.18 6.56 5.95
CA GLU A 73 0.32 5.38 5.93
C GLU A 73 -0.74 5.46 4.83
N LYS A 74 -1.41 6.60 4.69
CA LYS A 74 -2.39 6.83 3.60
C LYS A 74 -1.74 6.75 2.22
N LYS A 75 -0.54 7.33 2.07
CA LYS A 75 0.24 7.26 0.82
C LYS A 75 0.61 5.82 0.48
N ASN A 76 1.09 5.05 1.45
CA ASN A 76 1.46 3.65 1.27
C ASN A 76 0.25 2.79 0.88
N LYS A 77 -0.89 2.97 1.54
CA LYS A 77 -2.14 2.27 1.18
C LYS A 77 -2.59 2.58 -0.25
N LEU A 78 -2.48 3.84 -0.68
CA LEU A 78 -2.80 4.23 -2.05
C LEU A 78 -1.83 3.62 -3.06
N GLN A 79 -0.54 3.58 -2.74
CA GLN A 79 0.48 2.95 -3.58
C GLN A 79 0.23 1.44 -3.72
N GLU A 80 -0.03 0.74 -2.61
CA GLU A 80 -0.34 -0.69 -2.59
C GLU A 80 -1.60 -1.01 -3.41
N ALA A 81 -2.66 -0.21 -3.26
CA ALA A 81 -3.88 -0.39 -4.05
C ALA A 81 -3.63 -0.23 -5.56
N ASN A 82 -2.82 0.76 -5.95
CA ASN A 82 -2.46 0.96 -7.36
C ASN A 82 -1.60 -0.19 -7.90
N GLN A 83 -0.60 -0.63 -7.13
CA GLN A 83 0.26 -1.75 -7.48
C GLN A 83 -0.56 -3.03 -7.65
N LYS A 84 -1.44 -3.35 -6.70
CA LYS A 84 -2.32 -4.53 -6.76
C LYS A 84 -3.23 -4.50 -7.99
N ARG A 85 -3.77 -3.32 -8.35
CA ARG A 85 -4.58 -3.16 -9.57
C ARG A 85 -3.74 -3.43 -10.82
N GLN A 86 -2.51 -2.93 -10.87
CA GLN A 86 -1.62 -3.14 -12.00
C GLN A 86 -1.19 -4.60 -12.12
N GLU A 87 -0.84 -5.25 -11.01
CA GLU A 87 -0.49 -6.67 -10.96
C GLU A 87 -1.64 -7.55 -11.46
N TYR A 88 -2.88 -7.30 -11.01
CA TYR A 88 -4.04 -8.03 -11.51
C TYR A 88 -4.20 -7.89 -13.03
N ASN A 89 -4.10 -6.66 -13.55
CA ASN A 89 -4.20 -6.41 -14.98
C ASN A 89 -3.09 -7.11 -15.78
N ASN A 90 -1.85 -7.04 -15.30
CA ASN A 90 -0.72 -7.69 -15.94
C ASN A 90 -0.87 -9.21 -15.95
N ASN A 91 -1.28 -9.80 -14.83
CA ASN A 91 -1.51 -11.24 -14.71
C ASN A 91 -2.64 -11.71 -15.63
N PHE A 92 -3.73 -10.94 -15.72
CA PHE A 92 -4.83 -11.23 -16.63
C PHE A 92 -4.37 -11.21 -18.10
N MET A 93 -3.64 -10.17 -18.50
CA MET A 93 -3.10 -10.05 -19.86
C MET A 93 -2.13 -11.18 -20.18
N GLN A 94 -1.22 -11.50 -19.25
CA GLN A 94 -0.22 -12.55 -19.45
C GLN A 94 -0.89 -13.94 -19.55
N SER A 95 -1.76 -14.28 -18.61
CA SER A 95 -2.47 -15.56 -18.61
C SER A 95 -3.34 -15.72 -19.86
N THR A 96 -4.02 -14.65 -20.30
CA THR A 96 -4.83 -14.67 -21.52
C THR A 96 -3.96 -14.88 -22.76
N LYS A 97 -2.81 -14.21 -22.83
CA LYS A 97 -1.84 -14.38 -23.92
C LYS A 97 -1.32 -15.81 -23.98
N GLU A 98 -0.84 -16.34 -22.86
CA GLU A 98 -0.33 -17.71 -22.76
C GLU A 98 -1.40 -18.74 -23.15
N ALA A 99 -2.65 -18.54 -22.71
CA ALA A 99 -3.75 -19.44 -23.05
C ALA A 99 -4.08 -19.44 -24.54
N ILE A 100 -3.97 -18.30 -25.21
CA ILE A 100 -4.14 -18.20 -26.67
C ILE A 100 -2.98 -18.88 -27.39
N GLU A 101 -1.74 -18.58 -26.98
CA GLU A 101 -0.54 -19.19 -27.58
C GLU A 101 -0.57 -20.72 -27.47
N GLN A 102 -0.88 -21.26 -26.30
CA GLN A 102 -1.03 -22.71 -26.09
C GLN A 102 -2.12 -23.33 -26.96
N LYS A 103 -3.27 -22.65 -27.14
CA LYS A 103 -4.35 -23.14 -28.01
C LYS A 103 -3.93 -23.15 -29.48
N MET A 104 -3.21 -22.13 -29.92
CA MET A 104 -2.71 -22.04 -31.30
C MET A 104 -1.67 -23.14 -31.56
N GLU A 105 -0.70 -23.30 -30.66
CA GLU A 105 0.32 -24.35 -30.76
C GLU A 105 -0.32 -25.75 -30.75
N ALA A 106 -1.30 -26.00 -29.88
CA ALA A 106 -2.02 -27.26 -29.87
C ALA A 106 -2.79 -27.50 -31.17
N PHE A 107 -3.38 -26.47 -31.77
CA PHE A 107 -4.07 -26.59 -33.04
C PHE A 107 -3.11 -26.93 -34.18
N GLU A 108 -1.97 -26.24 -34.25
CA GLU A 108 -0.93 -26.48 -35.24
C GLU A 108 -0.36 -27.90 -35.12
N ASN A 109 0.03 -28.32 -33.91
CA ASN A 109 0.53 -29.66 -33.63
C ASN A 109 -0.49 -30.75 -34.01
N ASN A 110 -1.77 -30.56 -33.68
CA ASN A 110 -2.82 -31.51 -34.05
C ASN A 110 -3.02 -31.57 -35.57
N ARG A 111 -2.95 -30.43 -36.26
CA ARG A 111 -3.05 -30.38 -37.73
C ARG A 111 -1.88 -31.09 -38.37
N GLU A 112 -0.67 -30.83 -37.91
CA GLU A 112 0.54 -31.50 -38.40
C GLU A 112 0.52 -33.01 -38.15
N ALA A 113 0.10 -33.44 -36.95
CA ALA A 113 -0.01 -34.85 -36.63
C ALA A 113 -0.97 -35.58 -37.58
N LYS A 114 -2.13 -34.97 -37.89
CA LYS A 114 -3.09 -35.51 -38.87
C LYS A 114 -2.49 -35.59 -40.28
N LEU A 115 -1.79 -34.55 -40.71
CA LEU A 115 -1.13 -34.54 -42.02
C LEU A 115 -0.03 -35.61 -42.12
N ARG A 116 0.82 -35.73 -41.09
CA ARG A 116 1.86 -36.76 -41.02
C ARG A 116 1.26 -38.17 -41.04
N ALA A 117 0.19 -38.41 -40.28
CA ALA A 117 -0.50 -39.69 -40.29
C ALA A 117 -1.09 -40.05 -41.67
N LEU A 118 -1.61 -39.06 -42.40
CA LEU A 118 -2.09 -39.27 -43.78
C LEU A 118 -0.93 -39.59 -44.73
N GLN A 119 0.17 -38.83 -44.65
CA GLN A 119 1.36 -39.07 -45.45
C GLN A 119 1.96 -40.45 -45.20
N GLU A 120 2.00 -40.90 -43.95
CA GLU A 120 2.52 -42.22 -43.59
C GLU A 120 1.67 -43.35 -44.18
N LYS A 121 0.34 -43.23 -44.09
CA LYS A 121 -0.58 -44.20 -44.73
C LYS A 121 -0.40 -44.28 -46.24
N LEU A 122 -0.15 -43.15 -46.90
CA LEU A 122 0.11 -43.13 -48.33
C LEU A 122 1.45 -43.80 -48.67
N LYS A 123 2.51 -43.53 -47.91
CA LYS A 123 3.82 -44.18 -48.08
C LYS A 123 3.75 -45.68 -47.85
N GLU A 124 3.03 -46.13 -46.82
CA GLU A 124 2.83 -47.54 -46.53
C GLU A 124 2.09 -48.24 -47.69
N HIS A 125 1.06 -47.59 -48.25
CA HIS A 125 0.36 -48.10 -49.43
C HIS A 125 1.29 -48.17 -50.65
N GLU A 126 2.11 -47.15 -50.92
CA GLU A 126 3.10 -47.17 -52.01
C GLU A 126 4.10 -48.31 -51.85
N ARG A 127 4.63 -48.51 -50.65
CA ARG A 127 5.54 -49.63 -50.34
C ARG A 127 4.86 -50.98 -50.60
N HIS A 128 3.62 -51.14 -50.13
CA HIS A 128 2.88 -52.39 -50.33
C HIS A 128 2.62 -52.68 -51.82
N VAL A 129 2.26 -51.66 -52.61
CA VAL A 129 2.08 -51.81 -54.07
C VAL A 129 3.38 -52.25 -54.74
N GLU A 130 4.52 -51.69 -54.32
CA GLU A 130 5.84 -52.06 -54.85
C GLU A 130 6.23 -53.49 -54.47
N GLU A 131 6.01 -53.90 -53.21
CA GLU A 131 6.20 -55.28 -52.75
C GLU A 131 5.37 -56.26 -53.60
N VAL A 132 4.08 -55.99 -53.82
CA VAL A 132 3.20 -56.84 -54.64
C VAL A 132 3.70 -56.94 -56.09
N ARG A 133 4.20 -55.84 -56.67
CA ARG A 133 4.81 -55.84 -58.01
C ARG A 133 6.07 -56.71 -58.05
N GLN A 134 6.95 -56.56 -57.07
CA GLN A 134 8.19 -57.35 -56.99
C GLN A 134 7.88 -58.84 -56.82
N SER A 135 6.98 -59.21 -55.90
CA SER A 135 6.53 -60.61 -55.73
C SER A 135 5.94 -61.20 -57.01
N LYS A 136 5.12 -60.43 -57.75
CA LYS A 136 4.57 -60.90 -59.03
C LYS A 136 5.66 -61.15 -60.07
N ASN A 137 6.66 -60.28 -60.18
CA ASN A 137 7.78 -60.47 -61.11
C ASN A 137 8.67 -61.66 -60.74
N LEU A 138 8.93 -61.87 -59.44
CA LEU A 138 9.70 -63.03 -58.97
C LEU A 138 8.98 -64.35 -59.31
N ASN A 139 7.68 -64.45 -59.00
CA ASN A 139 6.87 -65.63 -59.32
C ASN A 139 6.83 -65.92 -60.84
N LEU A 140 6.74 -64.89 -61.68
CA LEU A 140 6.77 -65.05 -63.14
C LEU A 140 8.12 -65.55 -63.66
N ASN A 141 9.22 -65.09 -63.06
CA ASN A 141 10.56 -65.54 -63.41
C ASN A 141 10.81 -66.98 -62.96
N GLU A 142 10.35 -67.37 -61.78
CA GLU A 142 10.43 -68.75 -61.28
C GLU A 142 9.64 -69.73 -62.16
N ALA A 143 8.41 -69.38 -62.54
CA ALA A 143 7.60 -70.19 -63.46
C ALA A 143 8.27 -70.36 -64.84
N SER A 144 8.94 -69.32 -65.33
CA SER A 144 9.69 -69.38 -66.60
C SER A 144 10.95 -70.26 -66.50
N GLN A 145 11.55 -70.37 -65.31
CA GLN A 145 12.70 -71.25 -65.06
C GLN A 145 12.28 -72.72 -64.90
N GLU A 146 11.12 -73.01 -64.31
CA GLU A 146 10.61 -74.39 -64.20
C GLU A 146 10.21 -74.96 -65.58
N GLU A 147 9.57 -74.19 -66.47
CA GLU A 147 9.23 -74.65 -67.82
C GLU A 147 10.47 -74.94 -68.69
N THR A 148 11.57 -74.20 -68.50
CA THR A 148 12.81 -74.40 -69.27
C THR A 148 13.62 -75.62 -68.80
N VAL A 149 13.56 -75.97 -67.52
CA VAL A 149 14.22 -77.16 -66.96
C VAL A 149 13.45 -78.45 -67.28
N VAL A 150 12.11 -78.41 -67.36
CA VAL A 150 11.30 -79.59 -67.72
C VAL A 150 11.37 -79.92 -69.22
N SER A 151 11.63 -78.93 -70.09
CA SER A 151 11.77 -79.14 -71.54
C SER A 151 13.14 -79.70 -71.97
N SER A 152 14.12 -79.82 -71.07
CA SER A 152 15.50 -80.21 -71.39
C SER A 152 15.96 -81.55 -70.79
N GLY A 153 15.05 -82.33 -70.17
CA GLY A 153 15.26 -83.73 -69.78
C GLY A 153 14.48 -84.70 -70.67
#